data_AF-A0A9D2R1Z2-F1
#
_entry.id   AF-A0A9D2R1Z2-F1
#
_cell.length_a   1.000
_cell.length_b   1.000
_cell.length_c   1.000
_cell.angle_alpha   90.00
_cell.angle_beta   90.00
_cell.angle_gamma   90.00
#
_symmetry.space_group_name_H-M   'P 1'
#
loop_
_entity.id
_entity.type
_entity.pdbx_description
1 polymer ?
#
loop_
_entity_poly.entity_id
_entity_poly.type
_entity_poly.pdbx_seq_one_letter_code
_entity_poly.pdbx_strand_id
1 'polypeptide(L)'
;MTFYYSIKQMRRSPLKSLLFFLLIGLCAFFLALGGALWYMGSSGFQNFDELYTTIGTVEQKYEGTKVVSRWDPERQSYEYYSGGYYGEWLKEDVLDFGGADYILKPRQRPYFGAYIEDLYNGIGSPDMGVVEAAPLETGPIYPSFPMRVVRVLEGTMQEGDIFYLCDHQSEDPAILEAGKTYVMQLSMFGMTHGPNAPDGEQVLEYQLSSGIASTQYTIDMEPVYDPVTEEERWYDEVTDGFYETERGKRWLALSSYQDYSMRTIPVQPVDGTELLMHFYNGEAQITEGRDITEKEYAEGAKVCLIPEKLAMQLGKKTGDTLTLPLYYADYSRPVGDAFLLGVGGYISVNILNAEGSVYQVFNEQEYEIVGLYTAEDEGSGSYTAGENEVVIPWKAIPENCWKDNIAGAGPMKGANTSFQIPNGTVEEFQEAWEALGIDDLEIRFYDMGYTQLKDSLENRQLMSVIFLFSGGVMAVLILCFFSSLFITGQKERIAVERLMGRTKRQCAVSILAGMLVLSAAGCAAGSAFGWLATGKAVEGVSDTLEFDRMYSDNVIANTNPEETGEQPGVALPCVMGGVLLAVSAAISAGYMGKVLRKEPLRMLGEIEE
;
A
#
# COMPACT_ATOMS: atom_id res chain seq x y z
N MET A 1 64.35 26.89 14.58
CA MET A 1 65.47 25.94 14.32
C MET A 1 65.04 24.47 14.36
N THR A 2 64.24 24.02 15.33
CA THR A 2 63.76 22.62 15.47
C THR A 2 63.03 22.07 14.24
N PHE A 3 62.13 22.86 13.63
CA PHE A 3 61.36 22.45 12.45
C PHE A 3 62.22 22.21 11.19
N TYR A 4 63.25 23.05 10.98
CA TYR A 4 64.19 22.92 9.86
C TYR A 4 64.98 21.60 9.90
N TYR A 5 65.39 21.17 11.10
CA TYR A 5 66.10 19.90 11.27
C TYR A 5 65.18 18.68 11.07
N SER A 6 63.91 18.75 11.50
CA SER A 6 62.92 17.69 11.22
C SER A 6 62.65 17.53 9.72
N ILE A 7 62.54 18.64 8.96
CA ILE A 7 62.36 18.60 7.50
C ILE A 7 63.57 18.02 6.78
N LYS A 8 64.78 18.46 7.16
CA LYS A 8 66.03 17.96 6.57
C LYS A 8 66.22 16.46 6.83
N GLN A 9 65.69 15.95 7.94
CA GLN A 9 65.69 14.54 8.32
C GLN A 9 64.70 13.71 7.49
N MET A 10 63.46 14.20 7.26
CA MET A 10 62.49 13.52 6.39
C MET A 10 63.07 13.28 4.98
N ARG A 11 63.87 14.23 4.48
CA ARG A 11 64.55 14.12 3.18
C ARG A 11 65.67 13.07 3.12
N ARG A 12 66.17 12.57 4.27
CA ARG A 12 67.21 11.53 4.35
C ARG A 12 66.66 10.10 4.33
N SER A 13 65.38 9.90 4.67
CA SER A 13 64.69 8.61 4.59
C SER A 13 63.34 8.76 3.87
N PRO A 14 63.35 9.12 2.58
CA PRO A 14 62.14 9.50 1.84
C PRO A 14 61.12 8.37 1.77
N LEU A 15 61.57 7.13 1.53
CA LEU A 15 60.70 5.96 1.42
C LEU A 15 59.94 5.68 2.72
N LYS A 16 60.61 5.70 3.87
CA LYS A 16 60.00 5.44 5.18
C LYS A 16 59.00 6.53 5.58
N SER A 17 59.31 7.79 5.27
CA SER A 17 58.44 8.93 5.59
C SER A 17 57.19 8.94 4.70
N LEU A 18 57.36 8.61 3.41
CA LEU A 18 56.25 8.47 2.47
C LEU A 18 55.35 7.29 2.86
N LEU A 19 55.95 6.13 3.17
CA LEU A 19 55.20 4.94 3.60
C LEU A 19 54.39 5.20 4.88
N PHE A 20 54.99 5.87 5.87
CA PHE A 20 54.29 6.27 7.09
C PHE A 20 53.12 7.22 6.80
N PHE A 21 53.34 8.23 5.97
CA PHE A 21 52.30 9.19 5.56
C PHE A 21 51.13 8.51 4.83
N LEU A 22 51.41 7.60 3.89
CA LEU A 22 50.37 6.87 3.16
C LEU A 22 49.58 5.92 4.07
N LEU A 23 50.27 5.17 4.93
CA LEU A 23 49.63 4.21 5.82
C LEU A 23 48.80 4.89 6.91
N ILE A 24 49.29 5.97 7.52
CA ILE A 24 48.49 6.74 8.51
C ILE A 24 47.32 7.45 7.83
N GLY A 25 47.49 7.89 6.57
CA GLY A 25 46.41 8.42 5.75
C GLY A 25 45.34 7.37 5.45
N LEU A 26 45.73 6.13 5.15
CA LEU A 26 44.79 5.01 4.94
C LEU A 26 44.01 4.69 6.23
N CYS A 27 44.65 4.72 7.40
CA CYS A 27 43.96 4.55 8.67
C CYS A 27 42.95 5.67 8.94
N ALA A 28 43.35 6.93 8.70
CA ALA A 28 42.46 8.08 8.84
C ALA A 28 41.28 8.00 7.86
N PHE A 29 41.53 7.51 6.64
CA PHE A 29 40.49 7.23 5.64
C PHE A 29 39.48 6.20 6.15
N PHE A 30 39.91 5.03 6.62
CA PHE A 30 39.00 4.00 7.14
C PHE A 30 38.24 4.45 8.38
N LEU A 31 38.88 5.18 9.30
CA LEU A 31 38.19 5.72 10.48
C LEU A 31 37.16 6.79 10.12
N ALA A 32 37.47 7.66 9.16
CA ALA A 32 36.54 8.68 8.68
C ALA A 32 35.36 8.05 7.92
N LEU A 33 35.63 7.10 7.01
CA LEU A 33 34.59 6.39 6.26
C LEU A 33 33.71 5.54 7.19
N GLY A 34 34.31 4.75 8.09
CA GLY A 34 33.57 3.95 9.06
C GLY A 34 32.76 4.80 10.03
N GLY A 35 33.31 5.93 10.49
CA GLY A 35 32.56 6.88 11.32
C GLY A 35 31.37 7.50 10.59
N ALA A 36 31.54 7.86 9.32
CA ALA A 36 30.48 8.42 8.49
C ALA A 36 29.37 7.40 8.21
N LEU A 37 29.71 6.16 7.83
CA LEU A 37 28.74 5.07 7.64
C LEU A 37 27.97 4.76 8.95
N TRP A 38 28.66 4.78 10.09
CA TRP A 38 28.03 4.59 11.40
C TRP A 38 27.03 5.69 11.71
N TYR A 39 27.37 6.96 11.41
CA TYR A 39 26.47 8.09 11.61
C TYR A 39 25.21 7.97 10.75
N MET A 40 25.37 7.65 9.46
CA MET A 40 24.24 7.49 8.53
C MET A 40 23.35 6.30 8.92
N GLY A 41 23.94 5.17 9.30
CA GLY A 41 23.17 4.02 9.79
C GLY A 41 22.42 4.34 11.09
N SER A 42 23.11 4.90 12.09
CA SER A 42 22.51 5.17 13.40
C SER A 42 21.45 6.27 13.40
N SER A 43 21.55 7.26 12.50
CA SER A 43 20.51 8.28 12.34
C SER A 43 19.31 7.74 11.56
N GLY A 44 19.55 6.92 10.52
CA GLY A 44 18.50 6.25 9.77
C GLY A 44 17.65 5.28 10.60
N PHE A 45 18.24 4.62 11.62
CA PHE A 45 17.49 3.76 12.55
C PHE A 45 16.61 4.52 13.55
N GLN A 46 16.88 5.80 13.83
CA GLN A 46 16.05 6.54 14.78
C GLN A 46 14.69 6.84 14.12
N ASN A 47 13.64 6.20 14.64
CA ASN A 47 12.25 6.27 14.15
C ASN A 47 12.02 5.57 12.80
N PHE A 48 12.93 4.69 12.37
CA PHE A 48 12.76 3.92 11.13
C PHE A 48 11.44 3.13 11.13
N ASP A 49 11.20 2.35 12.19
CA ASP A 49 10.03 1.48 12.29
C ASP A 49 8.70 2.25 12.34
N GLU A 50 8.71 3.51 12.78
CA GLU A 50 7.49 4.34 12.91
C GLU A 50 7.04 4.95 11.56
N LEU A 51 7.90 4.92 10.54
CA LEU A 51 7.60 5.51 9.22
C LEU A 51 6.98 4.52 8.24
N TYR A 52 6.99 3.23 8.56
CA TYR A 52 6.52 2.17 7.68
C TYR A 52 5.34 1.44 8.34
N THR A 53 4.47 0.91 7.51
CA THR A 53 3.36 0.06 7.95
C THR A 53 3.34 -1.15 7.05
N THR A 54 3.35 -2.34 7.65
CA THR A 54 3.26 -3.60 6.92
C THR A 54 1.83 -4.13 6.96
N ILE A 55 1.21 -4.25 5.79
CA ILE A 55 -0.12 -4.81 5.61
C ILE A 55 -0.09 -6.08 4.77
N GLY A 56 -1.09 -6.92 4.96
CA GLY A 56 -1.36 -8.07 4.11
C GLY A 56 -2.76 -7.98 3.50
N THR A 57 -2.92 -8.40 2.26
CA THR A 57 -4.22 -8.60 1.60
C THR A 57 -4.43 -10.08 1.33
N VAL A 58 -5.68 -10.54 1.35
CA VAL A 58 -6.02 -11.97 1.20
C VAL A 58 -7.02 -12.16 0.07
N GLU A 59 -6.68 -13.03 -0.86
CA GLU A 59 -7.56 -13.42 -1.96
C GLU A 59 -7.73 -14.93 -2.00
N GLN A 60 -8.97 -15.42 -2.02
CA GLN A 60 -9.20 -16.82 -2.29
C GLN A 60 -8.95 -17.10 -3.77
N LYS A 61 -8.18 -18.14 -4.07
CA LYS A 61 -7.88 -18.56 -5.44
C LYS A 61 -9.06 -19.32 -6.03
N TYR A 62 -9.15 -19.32 -7.36
CA TYR A 62 -10.00 -20.27 -8.05
C TYR A 62 -9.49 -21.70 -7.84
N GLU A 63 -10.38 -22.63 -7.48
CA GLU A 63 -10.06 -24.06 -7.38
C GLU A 63 -9.76 -24.64 -8.78
N GLY A 64 -10.41 -24.09 -9.80
CA GLY A 64 -10.12 -24.43 -11.18
C GLY A 64 -10.91 -23.58 -12.17
N THR A 65 -10.93 -24.03 -13.41
CA THR A 65 -11.74 -23.43 -14.46
C THR A 65 -12.93 -24.33 -14.80
N LYS A 66 -14.07 -23.70 -15.03
CA LYS A 66 -15.27 -24.32 -15.59
C LYS A 66 -15.57 -23.72 -16.96
N VAL A 67 -16.07 -24.55 -17.86
CA VAL A 67 -16.59 -24.07 -19.13
C VAL A 67 -18.01 -23.56 -18.88
N VAL A 68 -18.23 -22.29 -19.18
CA VAL A 68 -19.53 -21.65 -19.17
C VAL A 68 -19.95 -21.44 -20.62
N SER A 69 -21.18 -21.83 -20.96
CA SER A 69 -21.74 -21.61 -22.29
C SER A 69 -22.72 -20.43 -22.25
N ARG A 70 -22.65 -19.58 -23.26
CA ARG A 70 -23.61 -18.51 -23.51
C ARG A 70 -24.22 -18.70 -24.89
N TRP A 71 -25.54 -18.59 -25.00
CA TRP A 71 -26.20 -18.60 -26.31
C TRP A 71 -25.90 -17.30 -27.06
N ASP A 72 -25.49 -17.41 -28.32
CA ASP A 72 -25.41 -16.30 -29.27
C ASP A 72 -26.57 -16.42 -30.27
N PRO A 73 -27.58 -15.53 -30.19
CA PRO A 73 -28.76 -15.60 -31.05
C PRO A 73 -28.49 -15.16 -32.50
N GLU A 74 -27.45 -14.36 -32.76
CA GLU A 74 -27.06 -13.98 -34.12
C GLU A 74 -26.38 -15.14 -34.85
N ARG A 75 -25.54 -15.89 -34.13
CA ARG A 75 -24.84 -17.08 -34.65
C ARG A 75 -25.66 -18.36 -34.55
N GLN A 76 -26.75 -18.34 -33.79
CA GLN A 76 -27.57 -19.50 -33.45
C GLN A 76 -26.75 -20.67 -32.90
N SER A 77 -25.81 -20.37 -32.00
CA SER A 77 -24.91 -21.37 -31.43
C SER A 77 -24.43 -20.97 -30.04
N TYR A 78 -24.07 -21.96 -29.22
CA TYR A 78 -23.42 -21.71 -27.94
C TYR A 78 -21.96 -21.32 -28.12
N GLU A 79 -21.59 -20.21 -27.50
CA GLU A 79 -20.21 -19.82 -27.30
C GLU A 79 -19.73 -20.32 -25.94
N TYR A 80 -18.51 -20.85 -25.92
CA TYR A 80 -17.94 -21.46 -24.72
C TYR A 80 -16.78 -20.62 -24.20
N TYR A 81 -16.89 -20.24 -22.94
CA TYR A 81 -15.94 -19.42 -22.22
C TYR A 81 -15.35 -20.21 -21.05
N SER A 82 -14.06 -20.01 -20.76
CA SER A 82 -13.45 -20.54 -19.55
C SER A 82 -13.59 -19.50 -18.44
N GLY A 83 -14.34 -19.82 -17.40
CA GLY A 83 -14.45 -19.01 -16.19
C GLY A 83 -13.83 -19.72 -14.99
N GLY A 84 -13.17 -18.99 -14.09
CA GLY A 84 -12.77 -19.54 -12.80
C GLY A 84 -13.99 -19.95 -11.97
N TYR A 85 -13.85 -20.96 -11.11
CA TYR A 85 -14.80 -21.22 -10.05
C TYR A 85 -14.08 -21.37 -8.71
N TYR A 86 -14.73 -20.89 -7.66
CA TYR A 86 -14.29 -21.08 -6.30
C TYR A 86 -14.82 -22.40 -5.76
N GLY A 87 -14.03 -23.05 -4.91
CA GLY A 87 -14.50 -24.16 -4.08
C GLY A 87 -15.34 -23.67 -2.92
N GLU A 88 -15.28 -24.39 -1.80
CA GLU A 88 -15.88 -23.94 -0.53
C GLU A 88 -15.28 -22.59 -0.11
N TRP A 89 -16.12 -21.62 0.23
CA TRP A 89 -15.67 -20.31 0.69
C TRP A 89 -15.04 -20.44 2.08
N LEU A 90 -13.78 -20.05 2.19
CA LEU A 90 -13.09 -20.06 3.47
C LEU A 90 -13.54 -18.86 4.29
N LYS A 91 -13.85 -19.10 5.57
CA LYS A 91 -14.22 -18.06 6.52
C LYS A 91 -12.98 -17.36 7.10
N GLU A 92 -13.13 -16.12 7.58
CA GLU A 92 -12.01 -15.29 8.07
C GLU A 92 -11.25 -15.88 9.27
N ASP A 93 -11.88 -16.78 10.02
CA ASP A 93 -11.33 -17.48 11.18
C ASP A 93 -10.17 -18.42 10.83
N VAL A 94 -10.02 -18.84 9.57
CA VAL A 94 -8.82 -19.59 9.12
C VAL A 94 -7.54 -18.74 9.20
N LEU A 95 -7.68 -17.41 9.24
CA LEU A 95 -6.56 -16.48 9.36
C LEU A 95 -6.18 -16.20 10.82
N ASP A 96 -6.93 -16.70 11.82
CA ASP A 96 -6.57 -16.57 13.25
C ASP A 96 -5.70 -17.76 13.70
N PHE A 97 -4.39 -17.64 13.47
CA PHE A 97 -3.40 -18.67 13.80
C PHE A 97 -2.24 -18.13 14.65
N GLY A 98 -1.56 -19.03 15.37
CA GLY A 98 -0.42 -18.67 16.20
C GLY A 98 0.81 -18.31 15.37
N GLY A 99 1.47 -17.20 15.70
CA GLY A 99 2.63 -16.68 14.96
C GLY A 99 2.31 -15.55 13.98
N ALA A 100 1.03 -15.21 13.80
CA ALA A 100 0.64 -14.10 12.93
C ALA A 100 0.87 -12.70 13.55
N ASP A 101 0.85 -12.60 14.88
CA ASP A 101 1.14 -11.39 15.66
C ASP A 101 0.49 -10.08 15.16
N TYR A 102 -0.75 -10.18 14.66
CA TYR A 102 -1.51 -9.05 14.09
C TYR A 102 -1.54 -7.80 15.00
N ILE A 103 -1.28 -6.64 14.39
CA ILE A 103 -1.62 -5.34 14.99
C ILE A 103 -3.11 -5.06 14.77
N LEU A 104 -3.55 -5.16 13.51
CA LEU A 104 -4.95 -5.17 13.11
C LEU A 104 -5.29 -6.52 12.51
N LYS A 105 -6.30 -7.19 13.07
CA LYS A 105 -6.71 -8.53 12.67
C LYS A 105 -7.28 -8.55 11.23
N PRO A 106 -7.14 -9.68 10.52
CA PRO A 106 -7.76 -9.86 9.22
C PRO A 106 -9.27 -9.80 9.31
N ARG A 107 -9.87 -9.19 8.29
CA ARG A 107 -11.31 -9.06 8.17
C ARG A 107 -11.72 -8.99 6.72
N GLN A 108 -12.69 -9.81 6.33
CA GLN A 108 -13.41 -9.62 5.07
C GLN A 108 -14.48 -8.56 5.30
N ARG A 109 -14.27 -7.36 4.77
CA ARG A 109 -15.17 -6.22 5.00
C ARG A 109 -16.26 -6.17 3.92
N PRO A 110 -17.55 -6.04 4.30
CA PRO A 110 -18.53 -5.52 3.37
C PRO A 110 -18.31 -4.01 3.21
N TYR A 111 -18.93 -3.46 2.17
CA TYR A 111 -19.36 -2.09 2.21
C TYR A 111 -20.86 -2.03 2.49
N PHE A 112 -21.32 -0.91 3.04
CA PHE A 112 -22.73 -0.65 3.28
C PHE A 112 -23.27 0.40 2.30
N GLY A 113 -24.52 0.23 1.86
CA GLY A 113 -25.23 1.30 1.18
C GLY A 113 -25.91 2.21 2.19
N ALA A 114 -25.64 3.52 2.09
CA ALA A 114 -26.34 4.56 2.84
C ALA A 114 -27.25 5.38 1.92
N TYR A 115 -28.54 5.47 2.25
CA TYR A 115 -29.48 6.32 1.51
C TYR A 115 -29.39 7.77 2.00
N ILE A 116 -29.03 8.69 1.11
CA ILE A 116 -28.85 10.12 1.41
C ILE A 116 -29.94 10.94 0.70
N GLU A 117 -30.95 11.37 1.46
CA GLU A 117 -32.08 12.17 0.93
C GLU A 117 -31.64 13.51 0.33
N ASP A 118 -30.56 14.11 0.82
CA ASP A 118 -30.06 15.39 0.30
C ASP A 118 -29.22 15.24 -0.99
N LEU A 119 -28.85 14.00 -1.36
CA LEU A 119 -28.09 13.73 -2.58
C LEU A 119 -29.06 13.66 -3.77
N TYR A 120 -29.23 14.76 -4.50
CA TYR A 120 -30.13 14.80 -5.66
C TYR A 120 -29.36 15.02 -6.96
N ASN A 121 -29.20 13.95 -7.75
CA ASN A 121 -28.55 14.04 -9.08
C ASN A 121 -29.52 14.25 -10.25
N GLY A 122 -30.85 14.17 -10.05
CA GLY A 122 -31.86 14.65 -10.99
C GLY A 122 -32.09 13.86 -12.29
N ILE A 123 -33.38 13.60 -12.58
CA ILE A 123 -33.98 12.82 -13.69
C ILE A 123 -33.57 11.33 -13.65
N GLY A 124 -34.57 10.45 -13.61
CA GLY A 124 -34.35 9.02 -13.77
C GLY A 124 -33.49 8.71 -15.01
N SER A 125 -32.75 7.61 -14.97
CA SER A 125 -31.96 7.17 -16.11
C SER A 125 -32.90 6.75 -17.25
N PRO A 126 -32.66 7.19 -18.51
CA PRO A 126 -33.31 6.57 -19.68
C PRO A 126 -32.85 5.14 -19.91
N ASP A 127 -31.74 4.73 -19.30
CA ASP A 127 -31.17 3.41 -19.51
C ASP A 127 -31.90 2.34 -18.70
N MET A 128 -32.71 2.72 -17.70
CA MET A 128 -33.46 1.78 -16.86
C MET A 128 -34.89 2.26 -16.64
N GLY A 129 -35.83 1.35 -16.40
CA GLY A 129 -37.21 1.71 -16.08
C GLY A 129 -38.09 0.52 -15.73
N VAL A 130 -39.20 0.76 -15.06
CA VAL A 130 -40.23 -0.25 -14.78
C VAL A 130 -41.53 0.20 -15.45
N VAL A 131 -42.02 -0.61 -16.38
CA VAL A 131 -43.19 -0.27 -17.19
C VAL A 131 -44.19 -1.40 -17.23
N GLU A 132 -45.46 -1.05 -17.35
CA GLU A 132 -46.49 -1.91 -17.93
C GLU A 132 -46.51 -1.66 -19.44
N ALA A 133 -46.38 -2.71 -20.24
CA ALA A 133 -46.32 -2.60 -21.69
C ALA A 133 -47.14 -3.71 -22.37
N ALA A 134 -47.70 -3.38 -23.52
CA ALA A 134 -48.47 -4.29 -24.35
C ALA A 134 -47.73 -4.56 -25.67
N PRO A 135 -47.61 -5.82 -26.10
CA PRO A 135 -46.99 -6.15 -27.37
C PRO A 135 -47.85 -5.66 -28.55
N LEU A 136 -47.20 -5.15 -29.60
CA LEU A 136 -47.91 -4.70 -30.81
C LEU A 136 -48.45 -5.87 -31.64
N GLU A 137 -47.82 -7.04 -31.54
CA GLU A 137 -48.20 -8.29 -32.18
C GLU A 137 -47.84 -9.48 -31.29
N THR A 138 -48.41 -10.67 -31.54
CA THR A 138 -48.01 -11.88 -30.81
C THR A 138 -46.71 -12.41 -31.39
N GLY A 139 -45.69 -12.60 -30.56
CA GLY A 139 -44.40 -13.12 -31.03
C GLY A 139 -43.38 -13.37 -29.91
N PRO A 140 -42.26 -14.02 -30.25
CA PRO A 140 -41.14 -14.18 -29.33
C PRO A 140 -40.47 -12.82 -29.04
N ILE A 141 -39.84 -12.68 -27.88
CA ILE A 141 -39.04 -11.50 -27.49
C ILE A 141 -37.70 -11.48 -28.26
N TYR A 142 -37.73 -11.68 -29.57
CA TYR A 142 -36.57 -11.64 -30.46
C TYR A 142 -37.02 -11.62 -31.94
N PRO A 143 -36.31 -10.94 -32.85
CA PRO A 143 -35.35 -9.86 -32.62
C PRO A 143 -36.08 -8.52 -32.43
N SER A 144 -35.56 -7.63 -31.57
CA SER A 144 -36.12 -6.28 -31.33
C SER A 144 -37.66 -6.27 -31.33
N PHE A 145 -38.27 -6.98 -30.40
CA PHE A 145 -39.71 -7.18 -30.36
C PHE A 145 -40.44 -5.89 -29.94
N PRO A 146 -41.38 -5.37 -30.74
CA PRO A 146 -41.97 -4.06 -30.50
C PRO A 146 -43.08 -4.08 -29.44
N MET A 147 -42.92 -3.21 -28.45
CA MET A 147 -43.81 -3.05 -27.30
C MET A 147 -44.30 -1.60 -27.22
N ARG A 148 -45.51 -1.41 -26.68
CA ARG A 148 -46.05 -0.08 -26.35
C ARG A 148 -46.21 0.08 -24.86
N VAL A 149 -45.70 1.18 -24.31
CA VAL A 149 -45.89 1.55 -22.90
C VAL A 149 -47.36 1.85 -22.65
N VAL A 150 -47.95 1.14 -21.69
CA VAL A 150 -49.31 1.34 -21.21
C VAL A 150 -49.30 2.22 -19.96
N ARG A 151 -48.37 1.97 -19.05
CA ARG A 151 -48.18 2.73 -17.80
C ARG A 151 -46.71 2.70 -17.40
N VAL A 152 -46.23 3.78 -16.81
CA VAL A 152 -44.86 3.88 -16.29
C VAL A 152 -44.93 3.82 -14.77
N LEU A 153 -44.22 2.85 -14.17
CA LEU A 153 -44.05 2.78 -12.72
C LEU A 153 -42.79 3.55 -12.29
N GLU A 154 -41.72 3.48 -13.09
CA GLU A 154 -40.46 4.18 -12.86
C GLU A 154 -39.69 4.40 -14.16
N GLY A 155 -38.92 5.48 -14.27
CA GLY A 155 -38.06 5.80 -15.42
C GLY A 155 -38.54 7.02 -16.20
N THR A 156 -37.99 7.21 -17.41
CA THR A 156 -38.22 8.42 -18.23
C THR A 156 -39.12 8.22 -19.44
N MET A 157 -39.52 6.97 -19.73
CA MET A 157 -40.50 6.67 -20.78
C MET A 157 -41.85 7.35 -20.50
N GLN A 158 -42.67 7.49 -21.53
CA GLN A 158 -44.02 8.05 -21.46
C GLN A 158 -45.08 7.04 -21.90
N GLU A 159 -46.30 7.19 -21.38
CA GLU A 159 -47.44 6.40 -21.84
C GLU A 159 -47.64 6.59 -23.34
N GLY A 160 -47.74 5.47 -24.07
CA GLY A 160 -47.86 5.44 -25.52
C GLY A 160 -46.55 5.34 -26.29
N ASP A 161 -45.40 5.49 -25.63
CA ASP A 161 -44.08 5.30 -26.27
C ASP A 161 -43.95 3.87 -26.81
N ILE A 162 -43.22 3.75 -27.92
CA ILE A 162 -42.86 2.46 -28.51
C ILE A 162 -41.39 2.20 -28.17
N PHE A 163 -41.12 1.02 -27.61
CA PHE A 163 -39.77 0.54 -27.36
C PHE A 163 -39.61 -0.89 -27.92
N TYR A 164 -38.36 -1.32 -28.03
CA TYR A 164 -38.00 -2.61 -28.59
C TYR A 164 -37.31 -3.45 -27.52
N LEU A 165 -37.86 -4.65 -27.28
CA LEU A 165 -37.39 -5.60 -26.26
C LEU A 165 -36.71 -6.80 -26.93
N CYS A 166 -35.56 -7.22 -26.44
CA CYS A 166 -34.88 -8.38 -27.00
C CYS A 166 -34.24 -9.26 -25.92
N ASP A 167 -34.52 -10.55 -26.01
CA ASP A 167 -33.89 -11.59 -25.24
C ASP A 167 -32.67 -12.10 -26.01
N HIS A 168 -31.49 -11.70 -25.54
CA HIS A 168 -30.20 -12.10 -26.08
C HIS A 168 -29.56 -13.27 -25.31
N GLN A 169 -30.32 -13.90 -24.42
CA GLN A 169 -29.80 -14.88 -23.46
C GLN A 169 -30.40 -16.27 -23.68
N SER A 170 -31.63 -16.34 -24.19
CA SER A 170 -32.36 -17.61 -24.35
C SER A 170 -32.26 -18.17 -25.76
N GLU A 171 -32.07 -19.49 -25.88
CA GLU A 171 -32.19 -20.24 -27.15
C GLU A 171 -33.62 -20.18 -27.70
N ASP A 172 -34.61 -20.31 -26.81
CA ASP A 172 -36.04 -20.20 -27.10
C ASP A 172 -36.64 -19.01 -26.33
N PRO A 173 -36.62 -17.79 -26.91
CA PRO A 173 -37.20 -16.61 -26.27
C PRO A 173 -38.69 -16.78 -25.98
N ALA A 174 -39.12 -16.26 -24.83
CA ALA A 174 -40.52 -16.34 -24.44
C ALA A 174 -41.45 -15.60 -25.42
N ILE A 175 -42.70 -16.08 -25.54
CA ILE A 175 -43.72 -15.50 -26.43
C ILE A 175 -44.66 -14.61 -25.62
N LEU A 176 -44.85 -13.36 -26.08
CA LEU A 176 -45.84 -12.43 -25.53
C LEU A 176 -47.06 -12.36 -26.47
N GLU A 177 -48.27 -12.29 -25.92
CA GLU A 177 -49.51 -12.31 -26.69
C GLU A 177 -50.10 -10.91 -26.87
N ALA A 178 -50.44 -10.56 -28.11
CA ALA A 178 -51.17 -9.34 -28.42
C ALA A 178 -52.50 -9.25 -27.66
N GLY A 179 -52.80 -8.06 -27.14
CA GLY A 179 -54.01 -7.80 -26.35
C GLY A 179 -53.86 -8.02 -24.85
N LYS A 180 -52.69 -8.49 -24.39
CA LYS A 180 -52.32 -8.55 -22.97
C LYS A 180 -51.42 -7.37 -22.58
N THR A 181 -51.28 -7.15 -21.28
CA THR A 181 -50.36 -6.17 -20.70
C THR A 181 -49.43 -6.89 -19.74
N TYR A 182 -48.14 -6.55 -19.79
CA TYR A 182 -47.09 -7.17 -18.99
C TYR A 182 -46.32 -6.10 -18.23
N VAL A 183 -45.96 -6.37 -16.97
CA VAL A 183 -45.04 -5.54 -16.19
C VAL A 183 -43.63 -6.11 -16.32
N MET A 184 -42.64 -5.22 -16.46
CA MET A 184 -41.23 -5.57 -16.63
C MET A 184 -40.31 -4.44 -16.19
N GLN A 185 -39.10 -4.81 -15.75
CA GLN A 185 -37.98 -3.88 -15.63
C GLN A 185 -37.13 -3.98 -16.89
N LEU A 186 -36.80 -2.82 -17.44
CA LEU A 186 -36.01 -2.65 -18.65
C LEU A 186 -34.63 -2.13 -18.28
N SER A 187 -33.61 -2.64 -18.97
CA SER A 187 -32.28 -2.02 -19.05
C SER A 187 -31.88 -1.86 -20.51
N MET A 188 -31.34 -0.70 -20.89
CA MET A 188 -30.82 -0.44 -22.23
C MET A 188 -29.66 -1.39 -22.51
N PHE A 189 -29.75 -2.11 -23.63
CA PHE A 189 -28.75 -3.09 -24.03
C PHE A 189 -27.94 -2.62 -25.24
N GLY A 190 -28.61 -2.03 -26.24
CA GLY A 190 -27.96 -1.70 -27.49
C GLY A 190 -28.89 -1.03 -28.49
N MET A 191 -28.70 -1.36 -29.77
CA MET A 191 -29.48 -0.82 -30.88
C MET A 191 -30.37 -1.90 -31.47
N THR A 192 -31.53 -1.50 -31.98
CA THR A 192 -32.46 -2.42 -32.66
C THR A 192 -31.81 -3.12 -33.86
N HIS A 193 -32.14 -4.39 -34.07
CA HIS A 193 -31.64 -5.23 -35.15
C HIS A 193 -32.74 -6.17 -35.70
N GLY A 194 -32.41 -6.87 -36.78
CA GLY A 194 -33.32 -7.78 -37.44
C GLY A 194 -34.49 -7.10 -38.17
N PRO A 195 -35.51 -7.87 -38.58
CA PRO A 195 -36.62 -7.37 -39.42
C PRO A 195 -37.52 -6.32 -38.76
N ASN A 196 -37.49 -6.22 -37.43
CA ASN A 196 -38.32 -5.28 -36.66
C ASN A 196 -37.63 -3.93 -36.44
N ALA A 197 -36.34 -3.81 -36.78
CA ALA A 197 -35.59 -2.57 -36.67
C ALA A 197 -36.14 -1.50 -37.63
N PRO A 198 -36.36 -0.26 -37.17
CA PRO A 198 -36.78 0.84 -38.04
C PRO A 198 -35.77 1.14 -39.15
N ASP A 199 -36.26 1.37 -40.36
CA ASP A 199 -35.41 1.71 -41.52
C ASP A 199 -34.73 3.07 -41.32
N GLY A 200 -33.39 3.06 -41.26
CA GLY A 200 -32.57 4.28 -41.32
C GLY A 200 -32.44 5.08 -40.03
N GLU A 201 -32.99 4.60 -38.91
CA GLU A 201 -32.87 5.23 -37.59
C GLU A 201 -32.17 4.29 -36.59
N GLN A 202 -31.23 4.83 -35.80
CA GLN A 202 -30.64 4.10 -34.66
C GLN A 202 -31.57 4.27 -33.47
N VAL A 203 -32.37 3.25 -33.19
CA VAL A 203 -33.29 3.22 -32.05
C VAL A 203 -32.74 2.29 -30.97
N LEU A 204 -32.92 2.68 -29.72
CA LEU A 204 -32.47 1.90 -28.56
C LEU A 204 -33.28 0.62 -28.41
N GLU A 205 -32.57 -0.44 -28.06
CA GLU A 205 -33.11 -1.74 -27.68
C GLU A 205 -32.88 -1.99 -26.19
N TYR A 206 -33.88 -2.57 -25.54
CA TYR A 206 -33.88 -2.91 -24.12
C TYR A 206 -33.90 -4.42 -23.94
N GLN A 207 -33.39 -4.87 -22.80
CA GLN A 207 -33.51 -6.24 -22.31
C GLN A 207 -34.23 -6.26 -20.95
N LEU A 208 -34.71 -7.44 -20.55
CA LEU A 208 -35.30 -7.64 -19.23
C LEU A 208 -34.23 -7.63 -18.14
N SER A 209 -34.51 -6.94 -17.03
CA SER A 209 -33.67 -6.96 -15.83
C SER A 209 -34.29 -7.85 -14.75
N SER A 210 -33.45 -8.56 -14.00
CA SER A 210 -33.86 -9.44 -12.90
C SER A 210 -34.05 -8.71 -11.55
N GLY A 211 -34.28 -7.39 -11.54
CA GLY A 211 -34.33 -6.60 -10.31
C GLY A 211 -35.50 -6.96 -9.39
N ILE A 212 -36.51 -7.67 -9.89
CA ILE A 212 -37.57 -8.22 -9.03
C ILE A 212 -37.06 -9.38 -8.18
N ALA A 213 -36.00 -10.09 -8.56
CA ALA A 213 -35.40 -11.17 -7.78
C ALA A 213 -34.64 -10.66 -6.56
N SER A 214 -34.34 -11.52 -5.61
CA SER A 214 -33.47 -11.23 -4.48
C SER A 214 -32.17 -12.03 -4.56
N THR A 215 -31.09 -11.36 -4.21
CA THR A 215 -29.74 -11.94 -4.04
C THR A 215 -29.36 -11.99 -2.56
N GLN A 216 -30.35 -12.06 -1.66
CA GLN A 216 -30.11 -11.99 -0.22
C GLN A 216 -29.30 -13.18 0.30
N TYR A 217 -28.38 -12.91 1.22
CA TYR A 217 -27.62 -13.91 1.96
C TYR A 217 -27.82 -13.74 3.47
N THR A 218 -27.51 -14.82 4.20
CA THR A 218 -27.38 -14.81 5.65
C THR A 218 -25.98 -14.33 6.06
N ILE A 219 -25.78 -14.04 7.36
CA ILE A 219 -24.47 -13.67 7.91
C ILE A 219 -23.40 -14.76 7.74
N ASP A 220 -23.82 -16.01 7.58
CA ASP A 220 -22.94 -17.15 7.29
C ASP A 220 -22.64 -17.30 5.79
N MET A 221 -23.03 -16.32 4.96
CA MET A 221 -22.85 -16.30 3.50
C MET A 221 -23.63 -17.39 2.75
N GLU A 222 -24.67 -17.94 3.37
CA GLU A 222 -25.61 -18.86 2.71
C GLU A 222 -26.74 -18.10 2.01
N PRO A 223 -27.12 -18.49 0.77
CA PRO A 223 -28.19 -17.82 0.03
C PRO A 223 -29.55 -18.01 0.72
N VAL A 224 -30.34 -16.94 0.79
CA VAL A 224 -31.72 -17.00 1.26
C VAL A 224 -32.63 -17.38 0.09
N TYR A 225 -33.45 -18.40 0.28
CA TYR A 225 -34.37 -18.86 -0.74
C TYR A 225 -35.34 -17.75 -1.18
N ASP A 226 -35.41 -17.52 -2.49
CA ASP A 226 -36.37 -16.62 -3.10
C ASP A 226 -37.11 -17.34 -4.25
N PRO A 227 -38.44 -17.52 -4.15
CA PRO A 227 -39.21 -18.20 -5.20
C PRO A 227 -39.14 -17.47 -6.56
N VAL A 228 -38.92 -16.15 -6.57
CA VAL A 228 -38.84 -15.37 -7.81
C VAL A 228 -37.57 -15.68 -8.60
N THR A 229 -36.45 -15.89 -7.91
CA THR A 229 -35.16 -16.24 -8.52
C THR A 229 -35.23 -17.59 -9.23
N GLU A 230 -35.90 -18.58 -8.65
CA GLU A 230 -36.05 -19.94 -9.20
C GLU A 230 -36.95 -20.01 -10.44
N GLU A 231 -37.85 -19.03 -10.63
CA GLU A 231 -38.75 -19.00 -11.79
C GLU A 231 -38.03 -18.62 -13.10
N GLU A 232 -36.84 -18.01 -13.02
CA GLU A 232 -36.07 -17.47 -14.15
C GLU A 232 -36.92 -16.62 -15.13
N ARG A 233 -37.96 -15.97 -14.59
CA ARG A 233 -38.94 -15.18 -15.36
C ARG A 233 -39.05 -13.76 -14.81
N TRP A 234 -38.64 -12.80 -15.65
CA TRP A 234 -38.44 -11.39 -15.27
C TRP A 234 -39.55 -10.44 -15.76
N TYR A 235 -40.73 -10.98 -16.03
CA TYR A 235 -41.93 -10.23 -16.41
C TYR A 235 -43.19 -10.97 -15.94
N ASP A 236 -44.31 -10.27 -15.78
CA ASP A 236 -45.59 -10.87 -15.37
C ASP A 236 -46.77 -10.25 -16.12
N GLU A 237 -47.81 -11.05 -16.41
CA GLU A 237 -49.06 -10.55 -16.99
C GLU A 237 -49.86 -9.76 -15.94
N VAL A 238 -50.21 -8.52 -16.28
CA VAL A 238 -51.00 -7.63 -15.42
C VAL A 238 -52.48 -7.94 -15.63
N THR A 239 -53.08 -8.60 -14.65
CA THR A 239 -54.51 -8.92 -14.59
C THR A 239 -55.23 -8.12 -13.50
N ASP A 240 -56.57 -8.13 -13.51
CA ASP A 240 -57.36 -7.45 -12.49
C ASP A 240 -56.98 -7.93 -11.08
N GLY A 241 -56.56 -7.00 -10.21
CA GLY A 241 -56.12 -7.30 -8.85
C GLY A 241 -54.68 -7.80 -8.72
N PHE A 242 -53.89 -7.80 -9.80
CA PHE A 242 -52.48 -8.24 -9.79
C PHE A 242 -51.64 -7.57 -8.70
N TYR A 243 -51.80 -6.25 -8.52
CA TYR A 243 -51.04 -5.47 -7.53
C TYR A 243 -51.40 -5.74 -6.06
N GLU A 244 -52.49 -6.49 -5.80
CA GLU A 244 -52.84 -6.96 -4.46
C GLU A 244 -52.12 -8.27 -4.08
N THR A 245 -51.54 -8.96 -5.07
CA THR A 245 -50.74 -10.17 -4.87
C THR A 245 -49.34 -9.83 -4.36
N GLU A 246 -48.66 -10.80 -3.73
CA GLU A 246 -47.26 -10.63 -3.30
C GLU A 246 -46.33 -10.31 -4.48
N ARG A 247 -46.57 -10.93 -5.65
CA ARG A 247 -45.81 -10.65 -6.88
C ARG A 247 -45.99 -9.21 -7.35
N GLY A 248 -47.24 -8.72 -7.36
CA GLY A 248 -47.54 -7.35 -7.76
C GLY A 248 -46.98 -6.31 -6.80
N LYS A 249 -47.07 -6.54 -5.48
CA LYS A 249 -46.44 -5.67 -4.47
C LYS A 249 -44.92 -5.58 -4.66
N ARG A 250 -44.28 -6.67 -5.06
CA ARG A 250 -42.84 -6.71 -5.33
C ARG A 250 -42.44 -5.83 -6.52
N TRP A 251 -43.24 -5.82 -7.59
CA TRP A 251 -43.08 -4.87 -8.70
C TRP A 251 -43.24 -3.41 -8.26
N LEU A 252 -44.20 -3.13 -7.37
CA LEU A 252 -44.38 -1.79 -6.79
C LEU A 252 -43.23 -1.38 -5.87
N ALA A 253 -42.62 -2.32 -5.14
CA ALA A 253 -41.43 -2.03 -4.34
C ALA A 253 -40.22 -1.71 -5.23
N LEU A 254 -40.06 -2.45 -6.34
CA LEU A 254 -38.98 -2.24 -7.30
C LEU A 254 -39.03 -0.87 -7.99
N SER A 255 -40.20 -0.25 -8.13
CA SER A 255 -40.35 1.06 -8.79
C SER A 255 -39.74 2.24 -8.00
N SER A 256 -38.96 1.96 -6.97
CA SER A 256 -38.11 2.92 -6.25
C SER A 256 -36.62 2.74 -6.57
N TYR A 257 -36.25 1.78 -7.41
CA TYR A 257 -34.85 1.40 -7.68
C TYR A 257 -33.98 2.57 -8.11
N GLN A 258 -34.43 3.41 -9.03
CA GLN A 258 -33.67 4.56 -9.50
C GLN A 258 -33.51 5.61 -8.42
N ASP A 259 -34.53 5.83 -7.60
CA ASP A 259 -34.42 6.75 -6.46
C ASP A 259 -33.32 6.28 -5.50
N TYR A 260 -33.32 5.00 -5.14
CA TYR A 260 -32.24 4.40 -4.34
C TYR A 260 -30.90 4.48 -5.05
N SER A 261 -30.83 4.12 -6.34
CA SER A 261 -29.59 4.07 -7.12
C SER A 261 -28.88 5.42 -7.15
N MET A 262 -29.64 6.50 -7.28
CA MET A 262 -29.12 7.86 -7.38
C MET A 262 -28.81 8.53 -6.04
N ARG A 263 -29.31 7.96 -4.93
CA ARG A 263 -29.19 8.51 -3.56
C ARG A 263 -28.31 7.68 -2.64
N THR A 264 -27.79 6.55 -3.13
CA THR A 264 -26.98 5.65 -2.32
C THR A 264 -25.50 5.94 -2.50
N ILE A 265 -24.80 6.05 -1.38
CA ILE A 265 -23.34 6.13 -1.34
C ILE A 265 -22.76 4.89 -0.63
N PRO A 266 -21.55 4.45 -0.99
CA PRO A 266 -20.88 3.38 -0.27
C PRO A 266 -20.30 3.90 1.04
N VAL A 267 -20.46 3.13 2.11
CA VAL A 267 -19.87 3.36 3.42
C VAL A 267 -18.94 2.20 3.74
N GLN A 268 -17.65 2.50 3.89
CA GLN A 268 -16.60 1.53 4.13
C GLN A 268 -16.21 1.54 5.62
N PRO A 269 -16.67 0.56 6.41
CA PRO A 269 -16.19 0.38 7.78
C PRO A 269 -14.75 -0.18 7.75
N VAL A 270 -13.86 0.35 8.59
CA VAL A 270 -12.45 -0.12 8.64
C VAL A 270 -11.85 0.03 10.04
N ASP A 271 -10.81 -0.73 10.35
CA ASP A 271 -10.05 -0.64 11.61
C ASP A 271 -8.84 0.33 11.54
N GLY A 272 -8.50 0.80 10.33
CA GLY A 272 -7.44 1.77 10.02
C GLY A 272 -7.43 2.11 8.53
N THR A 273 -7.18 3.35 8.13
CA THR A 273 -7.13 3.77 6.70
C THR A 273 -6.03 3.05 5.93
N GLU A 274 -4.94 2.69 6.60
CA GLU A 274 -3.83 1.90 6.05
C GLU A 274 -4.28 0.52 5.51
N LEU A 275 -5.44 0.02 5.94
CA LEU A 275 -6.01 -1.23 5.42
C LEU A 275 -6.77 -1.06 4.10
N LEU A 276 -6.96 0.18 3.64
CA LEU A 276 -7.55 0.53 2.35
C LEU A 276 -6.42 0.89 1.38
N MET A 277 -6.24 0.09 0.32
CA MET A 277 -5.07 0.22 -0.57
C MET A 277 -4.95 1.59 -1.23
N HIS A 278 -6.06 2.26 -1.53
CA HIS A 278 -6.02 3.62 -2.09
C HIS A 278 -5.43 4.64 -1.10
N PHE A 279 -5.66 4.52 0.21
CA PHE A 279 -4.95 5.35 1.21
C PHE A 279 -3.51 4.91 1.40
N TYR A 280 -3.26 3.60 1.46
CA TYR A 280 -1.93 3.02 1.67
C TYR A 280 -0.95 3.39 0.54
N ASN A 281 -1.40 3.35 -0.71
CA ASN A 281 -0.59 3.69 -1.89
C ASN A 281 -0.51 5.22 -2.15
N GLY A 282 -1.31 6.02 -1.44
CA GLY A 282 -1.37 7.47 -1.61
C GLY A 282 -2.23 7.96 -2.79
N GLU A 283 -3.04 7.09 -3.40
CA GLU A 283 -4.07 7.43 -4.40
C GLU A 283 -5.22 8.23 -3.77
N ALA A 284 -5.47 8.02 -2.48
CA ALA A 284 -6.35 8.82 -1.65
C ALA A 284 -5.54 9.60 -0.61
N GLN A 285 -5.81 10.89 -0.48
CA GLN A 285 -5.06 11.79 0.40
C GLN A 285 -6.02 12.71 1.17
N ILE A 286 -5.82 12.81 2.48
CA ILE A 286 -6.58 13.72 3.33
C ILE A 286 -6.08 15.15 3.07
N THR A 287 -6.95 15.99 2.53
CA THR A 287 -6.65 17.36 2.11
C THR A 287 -7.06 18.41 3.15
N GLU A 288 -8.08 18.12 3.97
CA GLU A 288 -8.54 18.97 5.06
C GLU A 288 -8.82 18.13 6.31
N GLY A 289 -8.51 18.69 7.49
CA GLY A 289 -8.77 18.01 8.77
C GLY A 289 -7.67 17.04 9.15
N ARG A 290 -8.06 15.83 9.57
CA ARG A 290 -7.16 14.76 10.02
C ARG A 290 -7.73 13.39 9.71
N ASP A 291 -6.89 12.38 9.82
CA ASP A 291 -7.33 11.00 9.86
C ASP A 291 -8.06 10.66 11.18
N ILE A 292 -8.80 9.56 11.15
CA ILE A 292 -9.38 8.91 12.32
C ILE A 292 -8.23 8.32 13.14
N THR A 293 -8.24 8.57 14.45
CA THR A 293 -7.17 8.12 15.33
C THR A 293 -7.33 6.65 15.70
N GLU A 294 -6.22 5.95 16.02
CA GLU A 294 -6.25 4.58 16.56
C GLU A 294 -7.23 4.43 17.73
N LYS A 295 -7.32 5.45 18.60
CA LYS A 295 -8.24 5.46 19.72
C LYS A 295 -9.70 5.51 19.26
N GLU A 296 -10.02 6.34 18.27
CA GLU A 296 -11.37 6.44 17.70
C GLU A 296 -11.77 5.15 16.98
N TYR A 297 -10.84 4.50 16.28
CA TYR A 297 -11.03 3.15 15.73
C TYR A 297 -11.31 2.13 16.84
N ALA A 298 -10.48 2.11 17.89
CA ALA A 298 -10.60 1.16 18.98
C ALA A 298 -11.90 1.30 19.79
N GLU A 299 -12.37 2.54 19.98
CA GLU A 299 -13.59 2.88 20.73
C GLU A 299 -14.86 2.87 19.88
N GLY A 300 -14.75 2.80 18.54
CA GLY A 300 -15.90 2.89 17.64
C GLY A 300 -16.54 4.29 17.66
N ALA A 301 -15.70 5.34 17.66
CA ALA A 301 -16.17 6.71 17.66
C ALA A 301 -17.01 7.00 16.40
N LYS A 302 -18.03 7.84 16.54
CA LYS A 302 -18.91 8.23 15.43
C LYS A 302 -18.29 9.38 14.65
N VAL A 303 -17.20 9.07 13.96
CA VAL A 303 -16.45 10.00 13.11
C VAL A 303 -16.33 9.41 11.70
N CYS A 304 -16.17 10.25 10.69
CA CYS A 304 -16.00 9.79 9.32
C CYS A 304 -15.00 10.64 8.52
N LEU A 305 -14.47 10.02 7.47
CA LEU A 305 -13.82 10.71 6.35
C LEU A 305 -14.76 10.68 5.15
N ILE A 306 -14.85 11.79 4.42
CA ILE A 306 -15.65 11.88 3.20
C ILE A 306 -14.85 12.53 2.06
N PRO A 307 -15.12 12.19 0.79
CA PRO A 307 -14.43 12.80 -0.31
C PRO A 307 -14.88 14.24 -0.50
N GLU A 308 -13.98 15.10 -0.95
CA GLU A 308 -14.27 16.53 -1.20
C GLU A 308 -15.48 16.73 -2.11
N LYS A 309 -15.66 15.84 -3.10
CA LYS A 309 -16.80 15.86 -4.02
C LYS A 309 -18.12 15.69 -3.29
N LEU A 310 -18.22 14.70 -2.39
CA LEU A 310 -19.41 14.46 -1.59
C LEU A 310 -19.66 15.62 -0.62
N ALA A 311 -18.60 16.12 0.02
CA ALA A 311 -18.69 17.28 0.91
C ALA A 311 -19.25 18.50 0.17
N MET A 312 -18.78 18.76 -1.05
CA MET A 312 -19.29 19.83 -1.91
C MET A 312 -20.76 19.60 -2.32
N GLN A 313 -21.13 18.38 -2.70
CA GLN A 313 -22.52 18.04 -3.07
C GLN A 313 -23.50 18.25 -1.92
N LEU A 314 -23.09 17.92 -0.69
CA LEU A 314 -23.91 18.04 0.51
C LEU A 314 -23.75 19.38 1.24
N GLY A 315 -22.85 20.26 0.77
CA GLY A 315 -22.54 21.53 1.43
C GLY A 315 -21.95 21.36 2.85
N LYS A 316 -21.15 20.30 3.06
CA LYS A 316 -20.51 19.93 4.32
C LYS A 316 -19.03 20.30 4.33
N LYS A 317 -18.45 20.40 5.53
CA LYS A 317 -17.02 20.59 5.78
C LYS A 317 -16.58 19.85 7.05
N THR A 318 -15.30 19.91 7.38
CA THR A 318 -14.79 19.35 8.64
C THR A 318 -15.49 19.96 9.86
N GLY A 319 -15.81 19.12 10.85
CA GLY A 319 -16.54 19.46 12.07
C GLY A 319 -18.07 19.48 11.93
N ASP A 320 -18.62 19.36 10.71
CA ASP A 320 -20.05 19.12 10.52
C ASP A 320 -20.39 17.64 10.73
N THR A 321 -21.69 17.31 10.82
CA THR A 321 -22.16 15.92 10.92
C THR A 321 -22.80 15.41 9.63
N LEU A 322 -22.64 14.12 9.36
CA LEU A 322 -23.29 13.36 8.30
C LEU A 322 -24.15 12.25 8.91
N THR A 323 -25.43 12.21 8.58
CA THR A 323 -26.32 11.09 8.97
C THR A 323 -26.19 9.98 7.93
N LEU A 324 -25.98 8.74 8.37
CA LEU A 324 -25.84 7.57 7.50
C LEU A 324 -26.94 6.53 7.82
N PRO A 325 -28.05 6.49 7.05
CA PRO A 325 -29.05 5.43 7.11
C PRO A 325 -28.59 4.22 6.30
N LEU A 326 -27.94 3.25 6.96
CA LEU A 326 -27.40 2.04 6.37
C LEU A 326 -28.50 1.00 6.17
N TYR A 327 -28.66 0.49 4.94
CA TYR A 327 -29.77 -0.41 4.60
C TYR A 327 -29.38 -1.70 3.88
N TYR A 328 -28.19 -1.83 3.29
CA TYR A 328 -27.66 -3.13 2.85
C TYR A 328 -26.16 -3.26 3.09
N ALA A 329 -25.68 -4.50 3.08
CA ALA A 329 -24.28 -4.90 3.09
C ALA A 329 -23.96 -5.75 1.85
N ASP A 330 -22.77 -5.60 1.28
CA ASP A 330 -22.33 -6.44 0.16
C ASP A 330 -20.86 -6.87 0.34
N TYR A 331 -20.65 -8.19 0.33
CA TYR A 331 -19.33 -8.84 0.40
C TYR A 331 -18.85 -9.36 -0.96
N SER A 332 -19.70 -9.33 -1.99
CA SER A 332 -19.42 -9.93 -3.30
C SER A 332 -18.42 -9.12 -4.14
N ARG A 333 -18.35 -7.81 -3.90
CA ARG A 333 -17.49 -6.87 -4.64
C ARG A 333 -16.83 -5.85 -3.72
N PRO A 334 -15.57 -5.48 -3.98
CA PRO A 334 -14.94 -4.30 -3.39
C PRO A 334 -15.65 -3.01 -3.82
N VAL A 335 -15.52 -1.95 -3.02
CA VAL A 335 -16.14 -0.65 -3.29
C VAL A 335 -15.70 -0.06 -4.63
N GLY A 336 -14.40 -0.17 -4.97
CA GLY A 336 -13.87 0.31 -6.25
C GLY A 336 -14.53 -0.31 -7.48
N ASP A 337 -15.00 -1.57 -7.38
CA ASP A 337 -15.73 -2.25 -8.47
C ASP A 337 -17.23 -1.92 -8.47
N ALA A 338 -17.81 -1.64 -7.29
CA ALA A 338 -19.23 -1.40 -7.10
C ALA A 338 -19.63 0.05 -7.40
N PHE A 339 -18.77 1.01 -7.05
CA PHE A 339 -18.98 2.45 -7.21
C PHE A 339 -17.79 3.05 -7.96
N LEU A 340 -17.73 2.82 -9.28
CA LEU A 340 -16.61 3.26 -10.12
C LEU A 340 -16.37 4.78 -10.02
N LEU A 341 -15.15 5.13 -9.62
CA LEU A 341 -14.72 6.51 -9.45
C LEU A 341 -14.83 7.30 -10.77
N GLY A 342 -15.47 8.47 -10.73
CA GLY A 342 -15.60 9.36 -11.89
C GLY A 342 -16.67 8.97 -12.92
N VAL A 343 -17.27 7.78 -12.83
CA VAL A 343 -18.33 7.31 -13.75
C VAL A 343 -19.73 7.59 -13.19
N GLY A 344 -19.84 7.86 -11.89
CA GLY A 344 -21.12 7.97 -11.17
C GLY A 344 -21.59 6.61 -10.69
N GLY A 345 -22.11 6.55 -9.46
CA GLY A 345 -22.52 5.30 -8.83
C GLY A 345 -23.89 4.81 -9.32
N TYR A 346 -23.98 3.51 -9.59
CA TYR A 346 -25.25 2.78 -9.64
C TYR A 346 -25.21 1.74 -8.52
N ILE A 347 -26.36 1.45 -7.88
CA ILE A 347 -26.40 0.32 -6.96
C ILE A 347 -26.09 -0.98 -7.73
N SER A 348 -25.02 -1.66 -7.33
CA SER A 348 -24.55 -2.91 -7.96
C SER A 348 -25.27 -4.17 -7.47
N VAL A 349 -26.30 -4.03 -6.63
CA VAL A 349 -27.06 -5.13 -6.01
C VAL A 349 -28.57 -5.01 -6.27
N ASN A 350 -29.30 -6.10 -6.06
CA ASN A 350 -30.76 -6.03 -6.02
C ASN A 350 -31.22 -5.40 -4.71
N ILE A 351 -32.08 -4.39 -4.77
CA ILE A 351 -32.54 -3.66 -3.58
C ILE A 351 -33.63 -4.39 -2.79
N LEU A 352 -34.18 -5.47 -3.35
CA LEU A 352 -35.24 -6.25 -2.73
C LEU A 352 -34.67 -7.45 -1.95
N ASN A 353 -35.16 -7.64 -0.73
CA ASN A 353 -34.91 -8.83 0.06
C ASN A 353 -35.79 -10.02 -0.42
N ALA A 354 -35.60 -11.20 0.15
CA ALA A 354 -36.34 -12.42 -0.21
C ALA A 354 -37.85 -12.33 0.08
N GLU A 355 -38.27 -11.39 0.94
CA GLU A 355 -39.67 -11.08 1.21
C GLU A 355 -40.28 -10.16 0.13
N GLY A 356 -39.49 -9.70 -0.84
CA GLY A 356 -39.93 -8.83 -1.92
C GLY A 356 -40.11 -7.36 -1.53
N SER A 357 -39.52 -6.95 -0.41
CA SER A 357 -39.51 -5.56 0.06
C SER A 357 -38.12 -4.96 -0.04
N VAL A 358 -38.03 -3.64 -0.15
CA VAL A 358 -36.74 -2.95 -0.07
C VAL A 358 -36.11 -3.21 1.30
N TYR A 359 -34.80 -3.48 1.32
CA TYR A 359 -34.08 -3.67 2.58
C TYR A 359 -34.30 -2.50 3.54
N GLN A 360 -34.62 -2.82 4.79
CA GLN A 360 -34.90 -1.83 5.82
C GLN A 360 -33.60 -1.26 6.40
N VAL A 361 -33.63 0.01 6.84
CA VAL A 361 -32.49 0.62 7.53
C VAL A 361 -32.21 -0.16 8.81
N PHE A 362 -31.00 -0.75 8.90
CA PHE A 362 -30.58 -1.54 10.05
C PHE A 362 -29.79 -0.70 11.05
N ASN A 363 -29.21 0.42 10.62
CA ASN A 363 -28.47 1.35 11.46
C ASN A 363 -28.54 2.77 10.91
N GLU A 364 -28.90 3.73 11.75
CA GLU A 364 -28.90 5.16 11.40
C GLU A 364 -28.25 5.95 12.53
N GLN A 365 -27.18 6.68 12.20
CA GLN A 365 -26.37 7.43 13.16
C GLN A 365 -25.79 8.68 12.52
N GLU A 366 -25.51 9.70 13.35
CA GLU A 366 -24.73 10.88 12.97
C GLU A 366 -23.24 10.63 13.21
N TYR A 367 -22.41 10.97 12.22
CA TYR A 367 -20.95 10.91 12.27
C TYR A 367 -20.36 12.32 12.11
N GLU A 368 -19.42 12.71 12.96
CA GLU A 368 -18.64 13.95 12.80
C GLU A 368 -17.61 13.77 11.67
N ILE A 369 -17.59 14.71 10.72
CA ILE A 369 -16.63 14.72 9.62
C ILE A 369 -15.30 15.23 10.14
N VAL A 370 -14.33 14.35 10.36
CA VAL A 370 -13.01 14.72 10.91
C VAL A 370 -11.98 15.04 9.84
N GLY A 371 -12.22 14.60 8.60
CA GLY A 371 -11.36 14.87 7.46
C GLY A 371 -12.08 14.80 6.12
N LEU A 372 -11.58 15.58 5.17
CA LEU A 372 -11.93 15.49 3.75
C LEU A 372 -10.76 14.90 2.98
N TYR A 373 -11.04 14.09 1.97
CA TYR A 373 -10.00 13.51 1.13
C TYR A 373 -10.30 13.64 -0.36
N THR A 374 -9.24 13.59 -1.17
CA THR A 374 -9.33 13.40 -2.62
C THR A 374 -8.90 11.98 -2.96
N ALA A 375 -9.47 11.39 -4.00
CA ALA A 375 -9.02 10.11 -4.54
C ALA A 375 -8.95 10.20 -6.07
N GLU A 376 -7.91 9.59 -6.65
CA GLU A 376 -7.73 9.47 -8.09
C GLU A 376 -7.60 7.99 -8.48
N ASP A 377 -8.08 7.62 -9.67
CA ASP A 377 -7.87 6.27 -10.20
C ASP A 377 -6.57 6.24 -11.01
N GLU A 378 -5.51 5.70 -10.41
CA GLU A 378 -4.22 5.50 -11.08
C GLU A 378 -4.13 4.17 -11.85
N GLY A 379 -5.26 3.47 -12.03
CA GLY A 379 -5.32 2.17 -12.70
C GLY A 379 -5.14 0.98 -11.76
N SER A 380 -5.48 1.16 -10.48
CA SER A 380 -5.39 0.13 -9.42
C SER A 380 -6.55 -0.86 -9.42
N GLY A 381 -7.52 -0.67 -10.32
CA GLY A 381 -8.64 -1.59 -10.54
C GLY A 381 -9.49 -1.73 -9.29
N SER A 382 -9.69 -2.96 -8.80
CA SER A 382 -10.54 -3.23 -7.64
C SER A 382 -10.05 -2.60 -6.33
N TYR A 383 -8.80 -2.12 -6.27
CA TYR A 383 -8.20 -1.47 -5.11
C TYR A 383 -8.45 0.05 -5.03
N THR A 384 -8.99 0.65 -6.09
CA THR A 384 -9.31 2.08 -6.17
C THR A 384 -10.43 2.44 -5.19
N ALA A 385 -10.48 3.71 -4.76
CA ALA A 385 -11.58 4.24 -3.95
C ALA A 385 -12.91 4.26 -4.71
N GLY A 386 -14.02 4.17 -3.99
CA GLY A 386 -15.35 4.34 -4.56
C GLY A 386 -15.75 5.78 -4.77
N GLU A 387 -16.61 6.01 -5.76
CA GLU A 387 -17.34 7.26 -5.91
C GLU A 387 -18.16 7.54 -4.65
N ASN A 388 -17.91 8.70 -4.03
CA ASN A 388 -18.58 9.15 -2.79
C ASN A 388 -18.42 8.20 -1.58
N GLU A 389 -17.36 7.39 -1.55
CA GLU A 389 -17.07 6.48 -0.43
C GLU A 389 -16.91 7.20 0.90
N VAL A 390 -17.60 6.74 1.95
CA VAL A 390 -17.47 7.29 3.30
C VAL A 390 -16.75 6.29 4.18
N VAL A 391 -15.63 6.67 4.78
CA VAL A 391 -14.85 5.79 5.66
C VAL A 391 -15.25 6.03 7.12
N ILE A 392 -15.59 4.96 7.84
CA ILE A 392 -15.96 5.01 9.27
C ILE A 392 -15.24 3.93 10.08
N PRO A 393 -15.12 4.09 11.42
CA PRO A 393 -14.63 3.02 12.28
C PRO A 393 -15.51 1.78 12.24
N TRP A 394 -14.92 0.59 12.06
CA TRP A 394 -15.63 -0.69 12.07
C TRP A 394 -16.52 -0.86 13.31
N LYS A 395 -15.96 -0.54 14.48
CA LYS A 395 -16.64 -0.66 15.78
C LYS A 395 -17.73 0.40 16.03
N ALA A 396 -17.89 1.40 15.16
CA ALA A 396 -18.99 2.37 15.27
C ALA A 396 -20.35 1.74 14.94
N ILE A 397 -20.34 0.59 14.28
CA ILE A 397 -21.53 -0.17 13.91
C ILE A 397 -21.71 -1.33 14.90
N PRO A 398 -22.91 -1.51 15.49
CA PRO A 398 -23.19 -2.65 16.35
C PRO A 398 -22.97 -3.98 15.62
N GLU A 399 -22.31 -4.91 16.30
CA GLU A 399 -21.97 -6.22 15.74
C GLU A 399 -23.20 -6.96 15.20
N ASN A 400 -23.10 -7.47 13.97
CA ASN A 400 -24.13 -8.26 13.29
C ASN A 400 -25.49 -7.55 13.13
N CYS A 401 -25.58 -6.22 13.19
CA CYS A 401 -26.87 -5.53 13.00
C CYS A 401 -27.42 -5.62 11.58
N TRP A 402 -26.57 -5.92 10.57
CA TRP A 402 -26.94 -6.08 9.16
C TRP A 402 -27.18 -7.54 8.74
N LYS A 403 -27.29 -8.49 9.69
CA LYS A 403 -27.40 -9.93 9.41
C LYS A 403 -28.53 -10.33 8.45
N ASP A 404 -29.59 -9.52 8.37
CA ASP A 404 -30.77 -9.74 7.52
C ASP A 404 -30.73 -8.84 6.26
N ASN A 405 -29.63 -8.12 6.03
CA ASN A 405 -29.49 -7.07 5.02
C ASN A 405 -28.30 -7.30 4.07
N ILE A 406 -27.85 -8.54 3.91
CA ILE A 406 -26.72 -8.88 3.03
C ILE A 406 -27.26 -9.10 1.62
N ALA A 407 -27.01 -8.14 0.73
CA ALA A 407 -27.49 -8.14 -0.64
C ALA A 407 -26.56 -8.88 -1.62
N GLY A 408 -25.34 -9.20 -1.18
CA GLY A 408 -24.38 -9.97 -1.96
C GLY A 408 -23.31 -10.60 -1.07
N ALA A 409 -22.91 -11.82 -1.42
CA ALA A 409 -21.83 -12.55 -0.76
C ALA A 409 -20.86 -13.12 -1.79
N GLY A 410 -19.60 -13.26 -1.39
CA GLY A 410 -18.53 -13.81 -2.20
C GLY A 410 -17.32 -14.19 -1.35
N PRO A 411 -16.34 -14.90 -1.93
CA PRO A 411 -15.13 -15.26 -1.22
C PRO A 411 -14.26 -14.03 -0.90
N MET A 412 -13.26 -14.22 -0.05
CA MET A 412 -12.26 -13.18 0.24
C MET A 412 -11.59 -12.69 -1.04
N LYS A 413 -11.49 -11.36 -1.19
CA LYS A 413 -10.77 -10.69 -2.28
C LYS A 413 -9.71 -9.77 -1.68
N GLY A 414 -8.58 -9.61 -2.35
CA GLY A 414 -7.49 -8.78 -1.82
C GLY A 414 -7.92 -7.34 -1.52
N ALA A 415 -8.82 -6.78 -2.33
CA ALA A 415 -9.32 -5.42 -2.14
C ALA A 415 -10.35 -5.22 -1.02
N ASN A 416 -10.95 -6.29 -0.47
CA ASN A 416 -11.88 -6.18 0.67
C ASN A 416 -11.42 -6.95 1.92
N THR A 417 -10.31 -7.68 1.83
CA THR A 417 -9.77 -8.49 2.93
C THR A 417 -8.32 -8.12 3.17
N SER A 418 -8.04 -7.46 4.29
CA SER A 418 -6.68 -7.07 4.67
C SER A 418 -6.47 -7.01 6.18
N PHE A 419 -5.21 -6.97 6.59
CA PHE A 419 -4.72 -6.95 7.97
C PHE A 419 -3.40 -6.19 8.10
N GLN A 420 -2.95 -5.94 9.32
CA GLN A 420 -1.66 -5.31 9.62
C GLN A 420 -0.83 -6.19 10.55
N ILE A 421 0.47 -6.28 10.29
CA ILE A 421 1.46 -7.00 11.12
C ILE A 421 2.64 -6.09 11.48
N PRO A 422 3.43 -6.43 12.52
CA PRO A 422 4.63 -5.69 12.87
C PRO A 422 5.65 -5.68 11.72
N ASN A 423 6.32 -4.54 11.52
CA ASN A 423 7.30 -4.39 10.45
C ASN A 423 8.45 -5.39 10.59
N GLY A 424 8.79 -6.06 9.48
CA GLY A 424 9.87 -7.05 9.44
C GLY A 424 9.51 -8.43 10.02
N THR A 425 8.22 -8.73 10.17
CA THR A 425 7.73 -10.05 10.61
C THR A 425 7.09 -10.89 9.50
N VAL A 426 7.28 -10.47 8.24
CA VAL A 426 6.67 -11.13 7.05
C VAL A 426 7.18 -12.57 6.92
N GLU A 427 8.48 -12.82 7.14
CA GLU A 427 9.07 -14.16 7.04
C GLU A 427 8.49 -15.09 8.11
N GLU A 428 8.42 -14.66 9.37
CA GLU A 428 7.83 -15.44 10.46
C GLU A 428 6.35 -15.74 10.23
N PHE A 429 5.60 -14.76 9.70
CA PHE A 429 4.21 -14.97 9.31
C PHE A 429 4.09 -16.05 8.23
N GLN A 430 4.90 -15.96 7.18
CA GLN A 430 4.86 -16.90 6.06
C GLN A 430 5.21 -18.31 6.49
N GLU A 431 6.26 -18.49 7.31
CA GLU A 431 6.62 -19.80 7.87
C GLU A 431 5.46 -20.41 8.70
N ALA A 432 4.79 -19.59 9.51
CA ALA A 432 3.65 -20.02 10.31
C ALA A 432 2.43 -20.36 9.43
N TRP A 433 2.18 -19.59 8.36
CA TRP A 433 1.10 -19.83 7.40
C TRP A 433 1.32 -21.12 6.59
N GLU A 434 2.52 -21.32 6.04
CA GLU A 434 2.87 -22.53 5.28
C GLU A 434 2.73 -23.81 6.11
N ALA A 435 3.02 -23.73 7.42
CA ALA A 435 2.85 -24.85 8.34
C ALA A 435 1.39 -25.33 8.50
N LEU A 436 0.40 -24.48 8.18
CA LEU A 436 -1.02 -24.85 8.18
C LEU A 436 -1.43 -25.65 6.95
N GLY A 437 -0.69 -25.53 5.83
CA GLY A 437 -0.98 -26.24 4.58
C GLY A 437 -2.26 -25.79 3.89
N ILE A 438 -2.61 -24.50 3.99
CA ILE A 438 -3.78 -23.91 3.32
C ILE A 438 -3.32 -23.26 2.01
N ASP A 439 -3.61 -23.91 0.88
CA ASP A 439 -3.15 -23.48 -0.45
C ASP A 439 -4.17 -22.60 -1.21
N ASP A 440 -5.44 -22.64 -0.77
CA ASP A 440 -6.58 -21.98 -1.44
C ASP A 440 -6.60 -20.46 -1.27
N LEU A 441 -5.80 -19.91 -0.34
CA LEU A 441 -5.65 -18.47 -0.15
C LEU A 441 -4.31 -17.98 -0.69
N GLU A 442 -4.33 -16.82 -1.32
CA GLU A 442 -3.19 -16.01 -1.68
C GLU A 442 -3.08 -14.84 -0.69
N ILE A 443 -1.95 -14.74 0.00
CA ILE A 443 -1.66 -13.61 0.89
C ILE A 443 -0.56 -12.77 0.26
N ARG A 444 -0.83 -11.48 0.02
CA ARG A 444 0.14 -10.52 -0.53
C ARG A 444 0.52 -9.49 0.53
N PHE A 445 1.81 -9.32 0.77
CA PHE A 445 2.35 -8.37 1.74
C PHE A 445 2.84 -7.09 1.06
N TYR A 446 2.63 -5.98 1.76
CA TYR A 446 3.10 -4.66 1.39
C TYR A 446 3.78 -4.07 2.63
N ASP A 447 5.03 -3.62 2.51
CA ASP A 447 5.82 -3.08 3.64
C ASP A 447 6.46 -1.71 3.33
N MET A 448 6.07 -1.09 2.20
CA MET A 448 6.63 0.17 1.68
C MET A 448 8.16 0.15 1.50
N GLY A 449 8.75 -1.03 1.26
CA GLY A 449 10.19 -1.20 1.10
C GLY A 449 10.97 -1.32 2.42
N TYR A 450 10.28 -1.50 3.56
CA TYR A 450 10.88 -1.62 4.89
C TYR A 450 11.96 -2.70 4.92
N THR A 451 11.67 -3.90 4.44
CA THR A 451 12.60 -5.04 4.47
C THR A 451 13.90 -4.72 3.73
N GLN A 452 13.79 -4.15 2.53
CA GLN A 452 14.95 -3.78 1.72
C GLN A 452 15.81 -2.69 2.37
N LEU A 453 15.15 -1.68 2.95
CA LEU A 453 15.83 -0.59 3.62
C LEU A 453 16.51 -1.04 4.91
N LYS A 454 15.85 -1.90 5.71
CA LYS A 454 16.42 -2.49 6.93
C LYS A 454 17.70 -3.25 6.62
N ASP A 455 17.68 -4.12 5.62
CA ASP A 455 18.87 -4.86 5.16
C ASP A 455 19.98 -3.90 4.72
N SER A 456 19.64 -2.82 4.02
CA SER A 456 20.61 -1.80 3.61
C SER A 456 21.25 -1.10 4.83
N LEU A 457 20.46 -0.79 5.85
CA LEU A 457 20.90 -0.11 7.07
C LEU A 457 21.77 -1.02 7.94
N GLU A 458 21.40 -2.30 8.08
CA GLU A 458 22.19 -3.31 8.78
C GLU A 458 23.54 -3.56 8.08
N ASN A 459 23.53 -3.67 6.75
CA ASN A 459 24.76 -3.78 5.97
C ASN A 459 25.66 -2.54 6.13
N ARG A 460 25.10 -1.32 6.16
CA ARG A 460 25.84 -0.08 6.44
C ARG A 460 26.47 -0.12 7.84
N GLN A 461 25.72 -0.56 8.85
CA GLN A 461 26.26 -0.72 10.21
C GLN A 461 27.39 -1.75 10.26
N LEU A 462 27.22 -2.93 9.65
CA LEU A 462 28.25 -3.96 9.64
C LEU A 462 29.53 -3.48 8.95
N MET A 463 29.43 -2.84 7.78
CA MET A 463 30.57 -2.26 7.08
C MET A 463 31.26 -1.16 7.90
N SER A 464 30.48 -0.34 8.61
CA SER A 464 31.03 0.70 9.48
C SER A 464 31.88 0.14 10.61
N VAL A 465 31.43 -0.94 11.26
CA VAL A 465 32.17 -1.64 12.32
C VAL A 465 33.47 -2.22 11.77
N ILE A 466 33.41 -2.86 10.59
CA ILE A 466 34.59 -3.43 9.94
C ILE A 466 35.64 -2.34 9.66
N PHE A 467 35.24 -1.20 9.09
CA PHE A 467 36.17 -0.09 8.80
C PHE A 467 36.72 0.57 10.07
N LEU A 468 35.90 0.79 11.09
CA LEU A 468 36.34 1.36 12.36
C LEU A 468 37.32 0.44 13.08
N PHE A 469 37.01 -0.86 13.17
CA PHE A 469 37.87 -1.83 13.84
C PHE A 469 39.17 -2.06 13.08
N SER A 470 39.10 -2.32 11.77
CA SER A 470 40.29 -2.53 10.93
C SER A 470 41.16 -1.28 10.88
N GLY A 471 40.57 -0.09 10.70
CA GLY A 471 41.27 1.19 10.73
C GLY A 471 41.96 1.46 12.06
N GLY A 472 41.27 1.19 13.17
CA GLY A 472 41.80 1.36 14.53
C GLY A 472 42.95 0.40 14.85
N VAL A 473 42.79 -0.90 14.58
CA VAL A 473 43.85 -1.91 14.80
C VAL A 473 45.06 -1.61 13.92
N MET A 474 44.84 -1.32 12.64
CA MET A 474 45.90 -0.97 11.69
C MET A 474 46.65 0.29 12.16
N ALA A 475 45.93 1.33 12.62
CA ALA A 475 46.53 2.53 13.17
C ALA A 475 47.46 2.24 14.35
N VAL A 476 47.02 1.45 15.33
CA VAL A 476 47.83 1.09 16.51
C VAL A 476 49.09 0.33 16.10
N LEU A 477 48.97 -0.65 15.20
CA LEU A 477 50.11 -1.44 14.72
C LEU A 477 51.13 -0.58 13.97
N ILE A 478 50.69 0.25 13.02
CA ILE A 478 51.54 1.18 12.27
C ILE A 478 52.20 2.17 13.22
N LEU A 479 51.45 2.77 14.13
CA LEU A 479 51.99 3.75 15.08
C LEU A 479 53.03 3.13 16.00
N CYS A 480 52.81 1.92 16.52
CA CYS A 480 53.80 1.20 17.32
C CYS A 480 55.06 0.85 16.50
N PHE A 481 54.88 0.32 15.28
CA PHE A 481 55.96 -0.07 14.39
C PHE A 481 56.82 1.13 13.97
N PHE A 482 56.20 2.21 13.48
CA PHE A 482 56.92 3.41 13.07
C PHE A 482 57.46 4.20 14.25
N SER A 483 56.78 4.24 15.40
CA SER A 483 57.36 4.80 16.63
C SER A 483 58.63 4.04 17.00
N SER A 484 58.60 2.71 16.95
CA SER A 484 59.78 1.88 17.19
C SER A 484 60.89 2.16 16.18
N LEU A 485 60.60 2.15 14.87
CA LEU A 485 61.58 2.35 13.80
C LEU A 485 62.19 3.76 13.81
N PHE A 486 61.37 4.81 13.89
CA PHE A 486 61.86 6.20 13.85
C PHE A 486 62.61 6.56 15.12
N ILE A 487 62.18 6.09 16.30
CA ILE A 487 62.84 6.43 17.56
C ILE A 487 64.10 5.56 17.76
N THR A 488 64.05 4.27 17.43
CA THR A 488 65.22 3.39 17.50
C THR A 488 66.29 3.79 16.48
N GLY A 489 65.90 4.11 15.24
CA GLY A 489 66.80 4.61 14.20
C GLY A 489 67.38 6.01 14.46
N GLN A 490 67.09 6.62 15.61
CA GLN A 490 67.63 7.91 16.04
C GLN A 490 68.38 7.83 17.38
N LYS A 491 68.58 6.64 17.95
CA LYS A 491 69.30 6.46 19.22
C LYS A 491 70.70 7.09 19.23
N GLU A 492 71.46 6.91 18.15
CA GLU A 492 72.80 7.50 17.98
C GLU A 492 72.76 9.03 18.04
N ARG A 493 71.84 9.64 17.29
CA ARG A 493 71.61 11.08 17.30
C ARG A 493 71.15 11.59 18.67
N ILE A 494 70.24 10.86 19.33
CA ILE A 494 69.77 11.20 20.68
C ILE A 494 70.94 11.19 21.67
N ALA A 495 71.82 10.19 21.58
CA ALA A 495 73.01 10.09 22.44
C ALA A 495 73.99 11.23 22.18
N VAL A 496 74.32 11.53 20.92
CA VAL A 496 75.21 12.62 20.52
C VAL A 496 74.64 13.99 20.93
N GLU A 497 73.36 14.26 20.67
CA GLU A 497 72.71 15.52 21.08
C GLU A 497 72.69 15.69 22.61
N ARG A 498 72.53 14.59 23.37
CA ARG A 498 72.60 14.63 24.84
C ARG A 498 74.02 14.83 25.35
N LEU A 499 75.04 14.28 24.70
CA LEU A 499 76.46 14.52 25.03
C LEU A 499 76.88 15.96 24.72
N MET A 500 76.27 16.59 23.70
CA MET A 500 76.43 18.02 23.38
C MET A 500 75.61 18.96 24.29
N GLY A 501 74.98 18.44 25.35
CA GLY A 501 74.31 19.25 26.38
C GLY A 501 72.83 19.55 26.13
N ARG A 502 72.16 18.93 25.14
CA ARG A 502 70.70 19.07 25.02
C ARG A 502 69.96 18.32 26.12
N THR A 503 68.88 18.94 26.61
CA THR A 503 67.99 18.33 27.60
C THR A 503 67.13 17.21 26.99
N LYS A 504 66.68 16.25 27.80
CA LYS A 504 65.78 15.16 27.37
C LYS A 504 64.53 15.69 26.66
N ARG A 505 63.96 16.80 27.13
CA ARG A 505 62.78 17.45 26.53
C ARG A 505 63.07 18.04 25.15
N GLN A 506 64.21 18.69 24.97
CA GLN A 506 64.60 19.26 23.67
C GLN A 506 64.82 18.18 22.61
N CYS A 507 65.43 17.05 22.99
CA CYS A 507 65.58 15.90 22.09
C CYS A 507 64.23 15.26 21.74
N ALA A 508 63.34 15.08 22.73
CA ALA A 508 61.99 14.55 22.51
C ALA A 508 61.21 15.39 21.50
N VAL A 509 61.15 16.71 21.73
CA VAL A 509 60.41 17.65 20.87
C VAL A 509 60.99 17.66 19.45
N SER A 510 62.32 17.64 19.29
CA SER A 510 62.93 17.67 17.97
C SER A 510 62.62 16.44 17.11
N ILE A 511 62.44 15.27 17.73
CA ILE A 511 62.21 14.01 17.00
C ILE A 511 60.72 13.79 16.78
N LEU A 512 59.92 13.98 17.83
CA LEU A 512 58.47 13.83 17.76
C LEU A 512 57.83 14.85 16.80
N ALA A 513 58.36 16.07 16.71
CA ALA A 513 57.82 17.08 15.80
C ALA A 513 57.80 16.61 14.32
N GLY A 514 58.81 15.88 13.86
CA GLY A 514 58.83 15.37 12.48
C GLY A 514 57.77 14.31 12.23
N MET A 515 57.62 13.37 13.16
CA MET A 515 56.63 12.31 13.08
C MET A 515 55.20 12.85 13.22
N LEU A 516 54.99 13.81 14.11
CA LEU A 516 53.69 14.45 14.32
C LEU A 516 53.25 15.31 13.13
N VAL A 517 54.16 15.98 12.44
CA VAL A 517 53.84 16.73 11.21
C VAL A 517 53.38 15.78 10.10
N LEU A 518 54.08 14.66 9.92
CA LEU A 518 53.67 13.64 8.94
C LEU A 518 52.34 13.00 9.33
N SER A 519 52.14 12.69 10.61
CA SER A 519 50.90 12.16 11.13
C SER A 519 49.75 13.14 10.92
N ALA A 520 49.95 14.43 11.19
CA ALA A 520 48.94 15.46 11.00
C ALA A 520 48.57 15.63 9.53
N ALA A 521 49.57 15.66 8.64
CA ALA A 521 49.33 15.74 7.20
C ALA A 521 48.58 14.50 6.68
N GLY A 522 48.97 13.30 7.12
CA GLY A 522 48.30 12.06 6.73
C GLY A 522 46.89 11.97 7.28
N CYS A 523 46.66 12.36 8.54
CA CYS A 523 45.32 12.42 9.12
C CYS A 523 44.41 13.41 8.36
N ALA A 524 44.92 14.60 8.04
CA ALA A 524 44.16 15.59 7.27
C ALA A 524 43.80 15.08 5.87
N ALA A 525 44.77 14.51 5.14
CA ALA A 525 44.54 13.95 3.82
C ALA A 525 43.55 12.77 3.86
N GLY A 526 43.78 11.81 4.76
CA GLY A 526 42.93 10.62 4.90
C GLY A 526 41.50 10.95 5.32
N SER A 527 41.32 11.85 6.29
CA SER A 527 39.99 12.34 6.68
C SER A 527 39.26 13.03 5.52
N ALA A 528 39.95 13.86 4.73
CA ALA A 528 39.36 14.53 3.58
C ALA A 528 38.94 13.54 2.49
N PHE A 529 39.80 12.57 2.16
CA PHE A 529 39.46 11.52 1.20
C PHE A 529 38.34 10.60 1.71
N GLY A 530 38.30 10.29 3.01
CA GLY A 530 37.24 9.49 3.62
C GLY A 530 35.88 10.18 3.54
N TRP A 531 35.86 11.49 3.77
CA TRP A 531 34.66 12.32 3.60
C TRP A 531 34.18 12.33 2.14
N LEU A 532 35.08 12.59 1.18
CA LEU A 532 34.74 12.58 -0.25
C LEU A 532 34.25 11.20 -0.74
N ALA A 533 34.86 10.11 -0.25
CA ALA A 533 34.44 8.76 -0.59
C ALA A 533 33.06 8.42 -0.03
N THR A 534 32.71 8.98 1.14
CA THR A 534 31.35 8.86 1.71
C THR A 534 30.34 9.50 0.76
N GLY A 535 30.60 10.72 0.28
CA GLY A 535 29.70 11.39 -0.65
C GLY A 535 29.45 10.60 -1.95
N LYS A 536 30.51 9.99 -2.50
CA LYS A 536 30.40 9.13 -3.69
C LYS A 536 29.75 7.77 -3.43
N ALA A 537 29.90 7.22 -2.24
CA ALA A 537 29.24 5.96 -1.87
C ALA A 537 27.73 6.15 -1.74
N VAL A 538 27.27 7.34 -1.35
CA VAL A 538 25.85 7.71 -1.33
C VAL A 538 25.31 7.85 -2.76
N GLU A 539 25.99 8.60 -3.63
CA GLU A 539 25.58 8.77 -5.05
C GLU A 539 25.63 7.47 -5.87
N GLY A 540 26.56 6.55 -5.56
CA GLY A 540 26.70 5.30 -6.31
C GLY A 540 25.69 4.21 -5.95
N VAL A 541 25.01 4.32 -4.81
CA VAL A 541 23.95 3.39 -4.38
C VAL A 541 22.61 3.80 -4.97
N SER A 542 22.35 5.11 -5.16
CA SER A 542 21.15 5.62 -5.82
C SER A 542 21.03 5.23 -7.29
N ASP A 543 22.16 5.07 -8.00
CA ASP A 543 22.17 4.66 -9.43
C ASP A 543 21.94 3.15 -9.65
N THR A 544 22.00 2.32 -8.60
CA THR A 544 21.80 0.86 -8.69
C THR A 544 20.41 0.40 -8.27
N LEU A 545 19.53 1.33 -7.90
CA LEU A 545 18.16 1.05 -7.44
C LEU A 545 17.08 1.38 -8.49
N GLU A 546 17.43 1.50 -9.77
CA GLU A 546 16.41 1.35 -10.82
C GLU A 546 16.02 -0.13 -10.88
N PHE A 547 14.98 -0.52 -10.15
CA PHE A 547 14.37 -1.84 -10.29
C PHE A 547 12.94 -1.81 -10.82
N ASP A 548 12.82 -2.69 -11.81
CA ASP A 548 11.74 -3.12 -12.68
C ASP A 548 10.37 -3.25 -11.99
N ARG A 549 9.34 -2.70 -12.64
CA ARG A 549 7.92 -2.71 -12.20
C ARG A 549 7.14 -3.93 -12.70
N MET A 550 7.80 -4.99 -13.14
CA MET A 550 7.13 -6.13 -13.79
C MET A 550 7.08 -7.36 -12.90
N TYR A 551 5.85 -7.66 -12.46
CA TYR A 551 5.30 -8.99 -12.19
C TYR A 551 6.28 -10.11 -11.82
N SER A 552 6.23 -10.50 -10.54
CA SER A 552 6.75 -11.79 -10.05
C SER A 552 5.81 -12.28 -8.96
N ASP A 553 5.38 -13.54 -9.07
CA ASP A 553 4.66 -14.26 -8.02
C ASP A 553 5.38 -14.08 -6.68
N ASN A 554 4.63 -13.68 -5.65
CA ASN A 554 5.01 -13.56 -4.24
C ASN A 554 5.94 -12.39 -3.82
N VAL A 555 5.90 -11.24 -4.50
CA VAL A 555 6.81 -10.12 -4.20
C VAL A 555 6.14 -9.03 -3.37
N ILE A 556 6.79 -8.66 -2.25
CA ILE A 556 6.61 -7.38 -1.54
C ILE A 556 6.58 -6.26 -2.60
N ALA A 557 5.43 -5.62 -2.80
CA ALA A 557 5.31 -4.57 -3.80
C ALA A 557 6.16 -3.35 -3.37
N ASN A 558 7.29 -3.13 -4.05
CA ASN A 558 8.26 -2.12 -3.67
C ASN A 558 7.87 -0.76 -4.24
N THR A 559 7.52 0.17 -3.36
CA THR A 559 7.61 1.61 -3.62
C THR A 559 9.05 2.07 -3.39
N ASN A 560 9.52 3.01 -4.21
CA ASN A 560 10.89 3.52 -4.15
C ASN A 560 11.12 4.19 -2.78
N PRO A 561 12.12 3.77 -2.01
CA PRO A 561 12.39 4.41 -0.74
C PRO A 561 12.98 5.81 -0.93
N GLU A 562 12.40 6.81 -0.27
CA GLU A 562 13.08 8.09 -0.05
C GLU A 562 14.20 7.90 0.99
N GLU A 563 15.46 7.91 0.54
CA GLU A 563 16.60 7.91 1.45
C GLU A 563 16.66 9.22 2.25
N THR A 564 16.21 9.20 3.49
CA THR A 564 16.27 10.32 4.45
C THR A 564 17.62 10.45 5.18
N GLY A 565 18.69 9.87 4.62
CA GLY A 565 20.03 9.89 5.22
C GLY A 565 20.78 11.20 4.96
N GLU A 566 20.74 12.15 5.91
CA GLU A 566 21.53 13.39 5.80
C GLU A 566 23.04 13.11 5.88
N GLN A 567 23.82 13.63 4.93
CA GLN A 567 25.27 13.39 4.92
C GLN A 567 25.96 13.99 6.16
N PRO A 568 26.91 13.26 6.80
CA PRO A 568 27.63 13.80 7.93
C PRO A 568 28.46 15.03 7.52
N GLY A 569 28.28 16.13 8.24
CA GLY A 569 29.09 17.34 8.06
C GLY A 569 30.58 17.09 8.29
N VAL A 570 31.42 18.00 7.77
CA VAL A 570 32.90 17.89 7.80
C VAL A 570 33.48 17.72 9.23
N ALA A 571 32.71 18.08 10.26
CA ALA A 571 33.10 17.96 11.66
C ALA A 571 33.46 16.51 12.06
N LEU A 572 32.68 15.51 11.64
CA LEU A 572 32.89 14.12 12.06
C LEU A 572 34.21 13.53 11.53
N PRO A 573 34.55 13.64 10.23
CA PRO A 573 35.88 13.26 9.71
C PRO A 573 37.04 14.00 10.39
N CYS A 574 36.85 15.28 10.73
CA CYS A 574 37.86 16.07 11.44
C CYS A 574 38.09 15.57 12.87
N VAL A 575 37.03 15.21 13.59
CA VAL A 575 37.13 14.62 14.93
C VAL A 575 37.87 13.29 14.86
N MET A 576 37.52 12.40 13.93
CA MET A 576 38.20 11.10 13.76
C MET A 576 39.70 11.27 13.46
N GLY A 577 40.05 12.20 12.55
CA GLY A 577 41.45 12.53 12.26
C GLY A 577 42.19 13.13 13.46
N GLY A 578 41.52 13.97 14.24
CA GLY A 578 42.05 14.55 15.48
C GLY A 578 42.32 13.50 16.56
N VAL A 579 41.41 12.55 16.74
CA VAL A 579 41.58 11.42 17.66
C VAL A 579 42.79 10.58 17.26
N LEU A 580 42.91 10.23 15.97
CA LEU A 580 44.06 9.47 15.48
C LEU A 580 45.39 10.21 15.70
N LEU A 581 45.41 11.54 15.49
CA LEU A 581 46.59 12.37 15.75
C LEU A 581 46.96 12.40 17.25
N ALA A 582 45.97 12.46 18.14
CA ALA A 582 46.19 12.40 19.59
C ALA A 582 46.75 11.03 20.01
N VAL A 583 46.23 9.94 19.47
CA VAL A 583 46.74 8.57 19.69
C VAL A 583 48.18 8.44 19.18
N SER A 584 48.47 8.97 17.99
CA SER A 584 49.82 9.04 17.44
C SER A 584 50.80 9.76 18.36
N ALA A 585 50.40 10.89 18.94
CA ALA A 585 51.20 11.62 19.91
C ALA A 585 51.43 10.82 21.20
N ALA A 586 50.39 10.17 21.73
CA ALA A 586 50.49 9.38 22.95
C ALA A 586 51.44 8.18 22.79
N ILE A 587 51.27 7.38 21.72
CA ILE A 587 52.12 6.21 21.44
C ILE A 587 53.57 6.64 21.22
N SER A 588 53.80 7.66 20.39
CA SER A 588 55.14 8.16 20.09
C SER A 588 55.83 8.73 21.33
N ALA A 589 55.12 9.46 22.18
CA ALA A 589 55.63 9.98 23.45
C ALA A 589 55.97 8.86 24.44
N GLY A 590 55.15 7.81 24.51
CA GLY A 590 55.41 6.62 25.34
C GLY A 590 56.69 5.90 24.95
N TYR A 591 56.89 5.64 23.65
CA TYR A 591 58.14 5.06 23.12
C TYR A 591 59.35 5.97 23.36
N MET A 592 59.21 7.27 23.11
CA MET A 592 60.27 8.26 23.34
C MET A 592 60.68 8.32 24.83
N GLY A 593 59.70 8.28 25.73
CA GLY A 593 59.93 8.24 27.18
C GLY A 593 60.73 7.01 27.61
N LYS A 594 60.44 5.84 27.04
CA LYS A 594 61.22 4.61 27.29
C LYS A 594 62.67 4.76 26.82
N VAL A 595 62.92 5.33 25.63
CA VAL A 595 64.27 5.52 25.09
C VAL A 595 65.07 6.55 25.89
N LEU A 596 64.47 7.68 26.27
CA LEU A 596 65.15 8.74 27.04
C LEU A 596 65.49 8.38 28.50
N ARG A 597 64.96 7.26 29.01
CA ARG A 597 65.38 6.69 30.31
C ARG A 597 66.75 6.01 30.24
N LYS A 598 67.21 5.57 29.06
CA LYS A 598 68.55 5.00 28.89
C LYS A 598 69.64 6.08 29.02
N GLU A 599 70.84 5.68 29.44
CA GLU A 599 72.00 6.58 29.47
C GLU A 599 72.64 6.74 28.08
N PRO A 600 73.20 7.92 27.73
CA PRO A 600 73.76 8.17 26.39
C PRO A 600 74.83 7.16 25.96
N LEU A 601 75.71 6.75 26.88
CA LEU A 601 76.78 5.78 26.61
C LEU A 601 76.21 4.36 26.38
N ARG A 602 75.20 3.97 27.16
CA ARG A 602 74.49 2.69 26.97
C ARG A 602 73.71 2.64 25.66
N MET A 603 73.19 3.77 25.18
CA MET A 603 72.54 3.85 23.87
C MET A 603 73.53 3.72 22.70
N LEU A 604 74.79 4.14 22.86
CA LEU A 604 75.84 3.99 21.84
C LEU A 604 76.42 2.57 21.83
N GLY A 605 76.65 1.98 23.01
CA GLY A 605 77.14 0.60 23.12
C GLY A 605 76.16 -0.45 22.60
N GLU A 606 74.84 -0.23 22.71
CA GLU A 606 73.80 -1.11 22.13
C GLU A 606 73.70 -1.03 20.58
N ILE A 607 74.50 -0.18 19.92
CA ILE A 607 74.50 -0.01 18.44
C ILE A 607 75.75 -0.67 17.82
N GLU A 608 76.80 -0.92 18.61
CA GLU A 608 78.05 -1.56 18.18
C GLU A 608 78.02 -3.11 18.30
N GLU A 609 76.98 -3.66 18.96
CA GLU A 609 76.56 -5.08 18.85
C GLU A 609 75.43 -5.22 17.83
#